data_AF-A0A367FST7-F1
#
_entry.id   AF-A0A367FST7-F1
#
_cell.length_a   1.000
_cell.length_b   1.000
_cell.length_c   1.000
_cell.angle_alpha   90.00
_cell.angle_beta   90.00
_cell.angle_gamma   90.00
#
_symmetry.space_group_name_H-M   'P 1'
#
loop_
_entity.id
_entity.type
_entity.pdbx_description
1 polymer ?
#
loop_
_entity_poly.entity_id
_entity_poly.type
_entity_poly.pdbx_seq_one_letter_code
_entity_poly.pdbx_strand_id
1 'polypeptide(L)' 'MGEVTERVERSIRELITSGDLGPGGRLPSERTLAAELEAGRTTVRLVLMKLAAEGIVRSEHGRGYFANAANDETK' A
#
# COMPACT_ATOMS: atom_id res chain seq x y z
N MET A 1 -7.87 -9.34 14.18
CA MET A 1 -7.93 -8.39 13.04
C MET A 1 -8.84 -9.01 11.99
N GLY A 2 -9.70 -8.23 11.33
CA GLY A 2 -10.74 -8.78 10.45
C GLY A 2 -10.19 -9.20 9.08
N GLU A 3 -10.87 -10.16 8.44
CA GLU A 3 -10.53 -10.74 7.13
C GLU A 3 -10.32 -9.69 6.02
N VAL A 4 -11.04 -8.56 6.10
CA VAL A 4 -10.91 -7.43 5.17
C VAL A 4 -9.53 -6.76 5.26
N THR A 5 -8.94 -6.66 6.46
CA THR A 5 -7.62 -6.02 6.65
C THR A 5 -6.53 -6.79 5.92
N GLU A 6 -6.53 -8.12 6.05
CA GLU A 6 -5.52 -8.97 5.43
C GLU A 6 -5.67 -9.00 3.90
N ARG A 7 -6.90 -9.00 3.40
CA ARG A 7 -7.16 -8.87 1.95
C ARG A 7 -6.61 -7.56 1.41
N VAL A 8 -6.89 -6.44 2.06
CA VAL A 8 -6.41 -5.11 1.66
C VAL A 8 -4.88 -5.06 1.68
N GLU A 9 -4.24 -5.60 2.71
CA GLU A 9 -2.79 -5.69 2.80
C GLU A 9 -2.19 -6.48 1.65
N ARG A 10 -2.74 -7.67 1.37
CA ARG A 10 -2.26 -8.51 0.28
C ARG A 10 -2.41 -7.80 -1.06
N SER A 11 -3.57 -7.21 -1.35
CA SER A 11 -3.81 -6.50 -2.62
C SER A 11 -2.88 -5.30 -2.80
N ILE A 12 -2.64 -4.50 -1.76
CA ILE A 12 -1.70 -3.37 -1.84
C ILE A 12 -0.28 -3.89 -2.05
N ARG A 13 0.12 -4.96 -1.34
CA ARG A 13 1.44 -5.57 -1.50
C ARG A 13 1.64 -6.12 -2.92
N GLU A 14 0.64 -6.80 -3.47
CA GLU A 14 0.69 -7.30 -4.85
C GLU A 14 0.78 -6.15 -5.86
N LEU A 15 0.03 -5.05 -5.67
CA LEU A 15 0.16 -3.86 -6.51
C LEU A 15 1.57 -3.26 -6.50
N ILE A 16 2.24 -3.28 -5.35
CA ILE A 16 3.60 -2.78 -5.19
C ILE A 16 4.62 -3.75 -5.81
N THR A 17 4.48 -5.06 -5.54
CA THR A 17 5.38 -6.11 -6.04
C THR A 17 5.20 -6.38 -7.53
N SER A 18 4.00 -6.18 -8.09
CA SER A 18 3.73 -6.39 -9.51
C SER A 18 4.45 -5.38 -10.42
N GLY A 19 5.09 -4.34 -9.87
CA GLY A 19 5.91 -3.39 -10.62
C GLY A 19 5.12 -2.44 -11.54
N ASP A 20 3.78 -2.50 -11.52
CA ASP A 20 2.90 -1.63 -12.28
C ASP A 20 3.10 -0.16 -11.88
N LEU A 21 3.39 0.04 -10.59
CA LEU A 21 3.94 1.25 -10.01
C LEU A 21 5.46 1.11 -10.08
N GLY A 22 6.12 1.69 -11.08
CA GLY A 22 7.59 1.68 -11.19
C GLY A 22 8.31 2.10 -9.88
N PRO A 23 9.64 2.01 -9.78
CA PRO A 23 10.35 2.29 -8.53
C PRO A 23 10.00 3.69 -7.96
N GLY A 24 9.44 3.74 -6.74
CA GLY A 24 8.91 4.98 -6.16
C GLY A 24 7.53 5.39 -6.69
N GLY A 25 6.79 4.45 -7.28
CA GLY A 25 5.52 4.70 -7.94
C GLY A 25 4.47 5.18 -6.94
N ARG A 26 3.68 6.17 -7.35
CA ARG A 26 2.68 6.80 -6.47
C ARG A 26 1.51 5.85 -6.28
N LEU A 27 1.24 5.45 -5.04
CA LEU A 27 0.04 4.68 -4.74
C LEU A 27 -1.21 5.53 -4.96
N PRO A 28 -2.33 4.89 -5.31
CA PRO A 28 -3.63 5.53 -5.25
C PRO A 28 -3.88 6.05 -3.83
N SER A 29 -4.65 7.15 -3.72
CA SER A 29 -4.97 7.73 -2.41
C SER A 29 -5.79 6.75 -1.55
N GLU A 30 -5.77 6.92 -0.23
CA GLU A 30 -6.57 6.12 0.72
C GLU A 30 -8.04 5.99 0.29
N ARG A 31 -8.61 7.07 -0.25
CA ARG A 31 -9.99 7.11 -0.75
C ARG A 31 -10.19 6.22 -1.98
N THR A 32 -9.24 6.20 -2.91
CA THR A 32 -9.29 5.34 -4.10
C THR A 32 -9.11 3.89 -3.70
N LEU A 33 -8.10 3.56 -2.89
CA LEU A 33 -7.90 2.21 -2.38
C LEU A 33 -9.11 1.68 -1.59
N ALA A 34 -9.74 2.53 -0.78
CA ALA A 34 -10.97 2.17 -0.08
C ALA A 34 -12.14 1.86 -1.03
N ALA A 35 -12.25 2.59 -2.15
CA ALA A 35 -13.28 2.36 -3.16
C ALA A 35 -12.99 1.09 -3.99
N GLU A 36 -11.76 0.93 -4.47
CA GLU A 36 -11.33 -0.21 -5.29
C GLU A 36 -11.37 -1.54 -4.53
N LEU A 37 -11.00 -1.52 -3.25
CA LEU A 37 -10.95 -2.71 -2.40
C LEU A 37 -12.24 -2.89 -1.57
N GLU A 38 -13.24 -2.04 -1.79
CA GLU A 38 -14.50 -1.99 -1.03
C GLU A 38 -14.27 -2.06 0.48
N ALA A 39 -13.22 -1.39 0.94
CA ALA A 39 -12.72 -1.46 2.31
C ALA A 39 -12.98 -0.16 3.06
N GLY A 40 -13.15 -0.26 4.38
CA GLY A 40 -13.26 0.92 5.23
C GLY A 40 -11.99 1.77 5.16
N ARG A 41 -12.13 3.10 5.07
CA ARG A 41 -11.00 4.05 5.09
C ARG A 41 -10.05 3.83 6.27
N THR A 42 -10.62 3.49 7.44
CA THR A 42 -9.85 3.15 8.64
C THR A 42 -8.98 1.91 8.43
N THR A 43 -9.51 0.88 7.78
CA THR A 43 -8.78 -0.37 7.48
C THR A 43 -7.64 -0.10 6.52
N VAL A 44 -7.91 0.61 5.41
CA VAL A 44 -6.87 0.99 4.43
C VAL A 44 -5.76 1.80 5.10
N ARG A 45 -6.11 2.79 5.93
CA ARG A 45 -5.15 3.59 6.67
C ARG A 45 -4.28 2.76 7.63
N LEU A 46 -4.87 1.80 8.36
CA LEU A 46 -4.13 0.91 9.26
C LEU A 46 -3.14 0.03 8.48
N VAL A 47 -3.59 -0.53 7.36
CA VAL A 47 -2.76 -1.35 6.47
C VAL A 47 -1.60 -0.51 5.90
N LEU A 48 -1.88 0.69 5.39
CA LEU A 48 -0.84 1.59 4.86
C LEU A 48 0.17 1.99 5.94
N MET A 49 -0.28 2.23 7.18
CA MET A 49 0.63 2.49 8.30
C MET A 49 1.51 1.27 8.63
N LYS A 50 0.94 0.06 8.60
CA LYS A 50 1.69 -1.17 8.83
C LYS A 50 2.74 -1.38 7.74
N LEU A 51 2.35 -1.28 6.47
CA LEU A 51 3.27 -1.37 5.33
C LEU A 51 4.34 -0.27 5.36
N ALA A 52 4.00 0.93 5.87
CA ALA A 52 4.97 2.01 6.04
C ALA A 52 6.00 1.69 7.13
N ALA A 53 5.55 1.08 8.24
CA ALA A 53 6.42 0.62 9.30
C ALA A 53 7.33 -0.54 8.85
N GLU A 54 6.86 -1.40 7.94
CA GLU A 54 7.67 -2.44 7.30
C GLU A 54 8.64 -1.88 6.25
N GLY A 55 8.52 -0.60 5.87
CA GLY A 55 9.35 0.03 4.84
C GLY A 55 8.94 -0.33 3.41
N ILE A 56 7.75 -0.90 3.21
CA ILE A 56 7.20 -1.26 1.90
C ILE A 56 6.57 -0.05 1.20
N VAL A 57 6.03 0.90 1.97
CA VAL A 57 5.52 2.17 1.43
C VAL A 57 6.09 3.36 2.19
N ARG A 58 6.13 4.51 1.53
CA ARG A 58 6.49 5.80 2.13
C ARG A 58 5.29 6.72 2.12
N SER A 59 4.90 7.23 3.29
CA SER A 59 3.93 8.32 3.38
C SER A 59 4.65 9.66 3.25
N GLU A 60 4.31 10.44 2.24
CA GLU A 60 4.79 11.81 2.09
C GLU A 60 3.64 12.78 2.45
N HIS A 61 3.86 13.59 3.48
CA HIS A 61 2.88 14.54 3.98
C HIS A 61 2.45 15.50 2.86
N GLY A 62 1.15 15.50 2.52
CA GLY A 62 0.58 16.34 1.46
C GLY A 62 0.71 15.78 0.03
N ARG A 63 1.43 14.68 -0.19
CA ARG A 63 1.62 14.07 -1.53
C ARG A 63 1.01 12.68 -1.67
N GLY A 64 0.80 11.97 -0.56
CA GLY A 64 0.15 10.65 -0.53
C GLY A 64 1.14 9.55 -0.18
N TYR A 65 0.83 8.32 -0.63
CA TYR A 65 1.66 7.15 -0.38
C TYR A 65 2.46 6.80 -1.64
N PHE A 66 3.69 6.35 -1.45
CA PHE A 66 4.62 5.95 -2.50
C PHE A 66 5.09 4.54 -2.25
N ALA A 67 5.14 3.72 -3.30
CA ALA A 67 5.63 2.36 -3.25
C ALA A 67 7.14 2.45 -3.02
N ASN A 68 7.61 1.93 -1.90
CA ASN A 68 9.01 1.64 -1.78
C ASN A 68 9.18 0.34 -2.55
N ALA A 69 9.76 0.40 -3.75
CA ALA A 69 10.08 -0.79 -4.52
C ALA A 69 11.21 -1.54 -3.80
N ALA A 70 10.88 -2.13 -2.66
CA ALA A 70 11.73 -3.01 -1.90
C ALA A 70 11.53 -4.43 -2.45
N ASN A 71 11.91 -4.61 -3.71
CA ASN A 71 12.23 -5.91 -4.26
C ASN A 71 13.11 -5.73 -5.50
N ASP A 72 14.23 -5.03 -5.33
CA ASP A 72 15.45 -5.56 -5.94
C ASP A 72 15.83 -6.76 -5.07
N GLU A 73 15.57 -7.96 -5.60
CA GLU A 73 16.16 -9.18 -5.05
C GLU A 73 17.69 -9.00 -5.09
N THR A 74 18.26 -8.58 -3.98
CA THR A 74 19.55 -9.12 -3.56
C THR A 74 19.31 -10.58 -3.21
N LYS A 75 19.44 -11.46 -4.20
CA LYS A 75 20.01 -12.80 -3.99
C LYS A 75 20.73 -13.31 -5.23
#